data_AF-A0A5A7UKL9-F1
#
_entry.id   AF-A0A5A7UKL9-F1
#
_cell.length_a   1.000
_cell.length_b   1.000
_cell.length_c   1.000
_cell.angle_alpha   90.00
_cell.angle_beta   90.00
_cell.angle_gamma   90.00
#
_symmetry.space_group_name_H-M   'P 1'
#
loop_
_entity.id
_entity.type
_entity.pdbx_description
1 polymer ?
#
loop_
_entity_poly.entity_id
_entity_poly.type
_entity_poly.pdbx_seq_one_letter_code
_entity_poly.pdbx_strand_id
1 'polypeptide(L)'
;MGTGLKFSTSFHPQTDSQSERTIQTLEDMLRACVLQLKGSWDTHLPLIEFAYNNSYQSSIEMAPYEALYGRPCRTPVYWNEVGERKLVDLELVQITTNNIKLIRENLRIAQDQ
;
A
#
# COMPACT_ATOMS: atom_id res chain seq x y z
N MET A 1 2.26 30.05 -3.98
CA MET A 1 3.07 28.94 -3.45
C MET A 1 4.41 28.96 -4.16
N GLY A 2 5.53 29.06 -3.44
CA GLY A 2 6.88 29.14 -4.02
C GLY A 2 7.50 27.76 -4.24
N THR A 3 6.93 26.96 -5.13
CA THR A 3 7.43 25.62 -5.46
C THR A 3 8.48 25.69 -6.59
N GLY A 4 9.67 25.16 -6.33
CA GLY A 4 10.73 25.03 -7.34
C GLY A 4 10.64 23.67 -8.05
N LEU A 5 10.64 23.67 -9.38
CA LEU A 5 10.63 22.45 -10.18
C LEU A 5 12.03 21.82 -10.20
N LYS A 6 12.11 20.53 -9.90
CA LYS A 6 13.30 19.70 -10.10
C LYS A 6 12.97 18.63 -11.14
N PHE A 7 13.68 18.66 -12.26
CA PHE A 7 13.47 17.71 -13.35
C PHE A 7 14.48 16.57 -13.25
N SER A 8 13.99 15.34 -13.42
CA SER A 8 14.84 14.16 -13.61
C SER A 8 15.48 14.20 -15.00
N THR A 9 16.74 13.78 -15.10
CA THR A 9 17.46 13.68 -16.39
C THR A 9 17.61 12.21 -16.78
N SER A 10 17.51 11.91 -18.08
CA SER A 10 17.39 10.55 -18.64
C SER A 10 18.56 9.58 -18.36
N PHE A 11 19.59 10.02 -17.62
CA PHE A 11 20.77 9.22 -17.28
C PHE A 11 21.26 9.45 -15.84
N HIS A 12 20.41 9.98 -14.96
CA HIS A 12 20.78 10.21 -13.57
C HIS A 12 19.84 9.47 -12.60
N PRO A 13 20.05 8.15 -12.39
CA PRO A 13 19.22 7.34 -11.50
C PRO A 13 19.23 7.83 -10.06
N GLN A 14 20.20 8.66 -9.67
CA GLN A 14 20.35 9.13 -8.30
C GLN A 14 19.25 10.09 -7.84
N THR A 15 18.52 10.74 -8.76
CA THR A 15 17.46 11.71 -8.40
C THR A 15 16.08 11.07 -8.30
N ASP A 16 15.78 10.07 -9.13
CA ASP A 16 14.43 9.49 -9.24
C ASP A 16 14.38 8.00 -8.90
N SER A 17 15.49 7.34 -8.58
CA SER A 17 15.50 5.87 -8.36
C SER A 17 14.62 5.40 -7.21
N GLN A 18 14.45 6.21 -6.15
CA GLN A 18 13.56 5.83 -5.06
C GLN A 18 12.09 5.86 -5.52
N SER A 19 11.67 6.95 -6.18
CA SER A 19 10.34 7.10 -6.75
C SER A 19 10.07 6.06 -7.82
N GLU A 20 11.02 5.82 -8.73
CA GLU A 20 10.92 4.79 -9.77
C GLU A 20 10.73 3.39 -9.17
N ARG A 21 11.50 3.01 -8.14
CA ARG A 21 11.32 1.73 -7.45
C ARG A 21 9.96 1.65 -6.76
N THR A 22 9.55 2.72 -6.08
CA THR A 22 8.23 2.80 -5.45
C THR A 22 7.11 2.65 -6.49
N ILE A 23 7.21 3.34 -7.63
CA ILE A 23 6.25 3.26 -8.74
C ILE A 23 6.21 1.83 -9.28
N GLN A 24 7.36 1.20 -9.52
CA GLN A 24 7.44 -0.18 -9.99
C GLN A 24 6.75 -1.16 -9.03
N THR A 25 7.04 -1.07 -7.73
CA THR A 25 6.36 -1.90 -6.71
C THR A 25 4.84 -1.69 -6.74
N LEU A 26 4.38 -0.44 -6.84
CA LEU A 26 2.95 -0.13 -6.91
C LEU A 26 2.31 -0.68 -8.19
N GLU A 27 3.00 -0.59 -9.33
CA GLU A 27 2.55 -1.16 -10.60
C GLU A 27 2.44 -2.68 -10.54
N ASP A 28 3.40 -3.37 -9.91
CA ASP A 28 3.37 -4.83 -9.77
C ASP A 28 2.27 -5.29 -8.81
N MET A 29 2.05 -4.55 -7.71
CA MET A 29 0.90 -4.75 -6.84
C MET A 29 -0.42 -4.55 -7.59
N LEU A 30 -0.54 -3.45 -8.36
CA LEU A 30 -1.72 -3.17 -9.19
C LEU A 30 -1.97 -4.28 -10.20
N ARG A 31 -0.93 -4.73 -10.92
CA ARG A 31 -1.04 -5.80 -11.91
C ARG A 31 -1.50 -7.09 -11.27
N ALA A 32 -0.90 -7.49 -10.14
CA ALA A 32 -1.29 -8.69 -9.42
C ALA A 32 -2.70 -8.60 -8.84
N CYS A 33 -3.13 -7.41 -8.40
CA CYS A 33 -4.48 -7.17 -7.90
C CYS A 33 -5.52 -7.20 -9.00
N VAL A 34 -5.30 -6.53 -10.13
CA VAL A 34 -6.25 -6.53 -11.27
C VAL A 34 -6.43 -7.95 -11.84
N LEU A 35 -5.38 -8.78 -11.82
CA LEU A 35 -5.49 -10.18 -12.27
C LEU A 35 -6.32 -11.06 -11.33
N GLN A 36 -6.33 -10.77 -10.04
CA GLN A 36 -6.93 -11.65 -9.01
C GLN A 36 -8.24 -11.12 -8.44
N LEU A 37 -8.42 -9.80 -8.45
CA LEU A 37 -9.59 -9.09 -7.96
C LEU A 37 -10.46 -8.68 -9.15
N LYS A 38 -11.74 -9.04 -9.11
CA LYS A 38 -12.71 -8.62 -10.13
C LYS A 38 -13.02 -7.13 -9.95
N GLY A 39 -12.96 -6.36 -11.03
CA GLY A 39 -13.28 -4.93 -11.05
C GLY A 39 -12.22 -4.14 -11.82
N SER A 40 -12.38 -2.83 -11.89
CA SER A 40 -11.41 -1.95 -12.54
C SER A 40 -10.25 -1.60 -11.59
N TRP A 41 -9.12 -1.16 -12.14
CA TRP A 41 -7.94 -0.85 -11.34
C TRP A 41 -8.19 0.29 -10.34
N ASP A 42 -9.02 1.27 -10.72
CA ASP A 42 -9.35 2.46 -9.91
C ASP A 42 -10.17 2.11 -8.67
N THR A 43 -11.04 1.09 -8.72
CA THR A 43 -11.80 0.66 -7.52
C THR A 43 -10.91 0.00 -6.47
N HIS A 44 -9.74 -0.50 -6.86
CA HIS A 44 -8.78 -1.17 -5.97
C HIS A 44 -7.65 -0.26 -5.50
N LEU A 45 -7.49 0.92 -6.11
CA LEU A 45 -6.42 1.85 -5.79
C LEU A 45 -6.38 2.24 -4.31
N PRO A 46 -7.50 2.55 -3.62
CA PRO A 46 -7.46 2.88 -2.19
C PRO A 46 -6.98 1.72 -1.32
N LEU A 47 -7.31 0.48 -1.68
CA LEU A 47 -6.92 -0.74 -0.97
C LEU A 47 -5.42 -1.02 -1.12
N ILE A 48 -4.89 -0.80 -2.33
CA ILE A 48 -3.47 -0.98 -2.63
C ILE A 48 -2.63 0.09 -1.95
N GLU A 49 -3.03 1.37 -2.05
CA GLU A 49 -2.38 2.47 -1.33
C GLU A 49 -2.36 2.20 0.17
N PHE A 50 -3.50 1.78 0.73
CA PHE A 50 -3.58 1.40 2.13
C PHE A 50 -2.63 0.26 2.49
N ALA A 51 -2.56 -0.80 1.69
CA ALA A 51 -1.66 -1.91 1.97
C ALA A 51 -0.19 -1.51 1.87
N TYR A 52 0.19 -0.71 0.87
CA TYR A 52 1.56 -0.22 0.69
C TYR A 52 1.99 0.68 1.86
N ASN A 53 1.17 1.67 2.21
CA ASN A 53 1.48 2.64 3.28
C ASN A 53 1.57 2.00 4.67
N ASN A 54 0.89 0.87 4.89
CA ASN A 54 0.82 0.19 6.18
C ASN A 54 1.69 -1.06 6.28
N SER A 55 2.44 -1.39 5.23
CA SER A 55 3.35 -2.51 5.23
C SER A 55 4.77 -2.06 5.57
N TYR A 56 5.49 -2.95 6.24
CA TYR A 56 6.88 -2.72 6.58
C TYR A 56 7.72 -2.52 5.32
N GLN A 57 8.61 -1.54 5.36
CA GLN A 57 9.58 -1.29 4.30
C GLN A 57 10.99 -1.38 4.89
N SER A 58 11.81 -2.26 4.31
CA SER A 58 13.18 -2.50 4.76
C SER A 58 14.06 -1.25 4.66
N SER A 59 13.81 -0.37 3.69
CA SER A 59 14.59 0.86 3.47
C SER A 59 14.42 1.93 4.55
N ILE A 60 13.28 1.94 5.24
CA ILE A 60 12.96 2.90 6.32
C ILE A 60 12.75 2.20 7.68
N GLU A 61 12.88 0.87 7.72
CA GLU A 61 12.70 0.02 8.89
C GLU A 61 11.35 0.17 9.62
N MET A 62 10.33 0.66 8.92
CA MET A 62 8.97 0.84 9.42
C MET A 62 7.96 0.94 8.28
N ALA A 63 6.67 1.10 8.57
CA ALA A 63 5.69 1.41 7.54
C ALA A 63 5.74 2.92 7.17
N PRO A 64 5.53 3.31 5.89
CA PRO A 64 5.45 4.73 5.52
C PRO A 64 4.45 5.53 6.35
N TYR A 65 3.32 4.92 6.71
CA TYR A 65 2.34 5.52 7.60
C TYR A 65 2.92 5.83 8.99
N GLU A 66 3.71 4.91 9.54
CA GLU A 66 4.38 5.10 10.83
C GLU A 66 5.42 6.22 10.75
N ALA A 67 6.20 6.27 9.67
CA ALA A 67 7.16 7.34 9.44
C ALA A 67 6.48 8.72 9.36
N LEU A 68 5.30 8.78 8.73
CA LEU A 68 4.56 10.04 8.56
C LEU A 68 3.83 10.50 9.83
N TYR A 69 3.24 9.56 10.58
CA TYR A 69 2.34 9.89 11.70
C TYR A 69 2.88 9.53 13.10
N GLY A 70 4.04 8.89 13.18
CA GLY A 70 4.68 8.46 14.43
C GLY A 70 3.94 7.37 15.19
N ARG A 71 2.96 6.69 14.57
CA ARG A 71 2.17 5.62 15.18
C ARG A 71 1.71 4.59 14.15
N PRO A 72 1.46 3.33 14.54
CA PRO A 72 0.88 2.34 13.65
C PRO A 72 -0.52 2.76 13.20
N CYS A 73 -0.87 2.39 11.97
CA CYS A 73 -2.22 2.61 11.47
C CYS A 73 -3.23 1.76 12.22
N ARG A 74 -4.37 2.38 12.55
CA ARG A 74 -5.46 1.69 13.20
C ARG A 74 -6.47 1.28 12.15
N THR A 75 -6.62 -0.02 11.96
CA THR A 75 -7.49 -0.58 10.92
C THR A 75 -8.74 -1.18 11.57
N PRO A 76 -9.93 -1.09 10.96
CA PRO A 76 -11.13 -1.74 11.47
C PRO A 76 -11.00 -3.27 11.59
N VAL A 77 -10.06 -3.86 10.85
CA VAL A 77 -9.79 -5.31 10.79
C VAL A 77 -8.81 -5.75 11.89
N TYR A 78 -8.06 -4.82 12.49
CA TYR A 78 -7.00 -5.09 13.47
C TYR A 78 -7.19 -4.24 14.74
N TRP A 79 -8.42 -4.20 15.24
CA TRP A 79 -8.77 -3.52 16.49
C TRP A 79 -8.89 -4.53 17.63
N ASN A 80 -7.80 -4.79 18.34
CA ASN A 80 -7.79 -5.67 19.52
C ASN A 80 -8.20 -4.95 20.82
N GLU A 81 -8.57 -3.66 20.77
CA GLU A 81 -8.98 -2.91 21.96
C GLU A 81 -10.49 -2.69 22.01
N VAL A 82 -11.15 -3.62 22.71
CA VAL A 82 -12.39 -3.47 23.50
C VAL A 82 -13.32 -2.33 23.09
N GLY A 83 -14.39 -2.69 22.40
CA GLY A 83 -15.57 -1.85 22.21
C GLY A 83 -16.39 -2.36 21.05
N GLU A 84 -17.46 -3.10 21.34
CA GLU A 84 -18.40 -3.59 20.34
C GLU A 84 -18.80 -2.49 19.34
N ARG A 85 -18.82 -2.85 18.05
CA ARG A 85 -19.94 -2.51 17.18
C ARG A 85 -19.99 -3.44 15.95
N LYS A 86 -21.02 -4.28 15.92
CA LYS A 86 -21.70 -4.70 14.67
C LYS A 86 -21.88 -3.46 13.79
N LEU A 87 -21.45 -3.51 12.53
CA LEU A 87 -22.03 -2.80 11.36
C LEU A 87 -21.06 -2.75 10.17
N VAL A 88 -20.40 -3.87 9.86
CA VAL A 88 -19.94 -4.12 8.49
C VAL A 88 -20.35 -5.55 8.19
N ASP A 89 -21.01 -5.75 7.06
CA ASP A 89 -21.45 -7.07 6.60
C ASP A 89 -20.27 -8.05 6.70
N LEU A 90 -20.46 -9.18 7.40
CA LEU A 90 -19.40 -10.16 7.67
C LEU A 90 -18.74 -10.63 6.36
N GLU A 91 -19.53 -10.69 5.29
CA GLU A 91 -19.05 -10.99 3.94
C GLU A 91 -18.09 -9.91 3.42
N LEU A 92 -18.43 -8.63 3.56
CA LEU A 92 -17.57 -7.52 3.14
C LEU A 92 -16.28 -7.46 3.97
N VAL A 93 -16.34 -7.75 5.27
CA VAL A 93 -15.15 -7.86 6.13
C VAL A 93 -14.26 -9.01 5.65
N GLN A 94 -14.85 -10.16 5.32
CA GLN A 94 -14.12 -11.33 4.84
C GLN A 94 -13.47 -11.08 3.47
N ILE A 95 -14.21 -10.49 2.53
CA ILE A 95 -13.71 -10.08 1.20
C ILE A 95 -12.56 -9.09 1.38
N THR A 96 -12.76 -8.04 2.19
CA THR A 96 -11.71 -7.03 2.45
C THR A 96 -10.48 -7.65 3.09
N THR A 97 -10.66 -8.56 4.05
CA THR A 97 -9.55 -9.27 4.71
C THR A 97 -8.79 -10.15 3.74
N ASN A 98 -9.49 -10.88 2.86
CA ASN A 98 -8.86 -11.72 1.84
C ASN A 98 -8.10 -10.88 0.82
N ASN A 99 -8.67 -9.75 0.40
CA ASN A 99 -8.01 -8.81 -0.51
C ASN A 99 -6.75 -8.22 0.14
N ILE A 100 -6.82 -7.79 1.41
CA ILE A 100 -5.66 -7.29 2.15
C ILE A 100 -4.57 -8.35 2.25
N LYS A 101 -4.92 -9.60 2.59
CA LYS A 101 -3.95 -10.71 2.64
C LYS A 101 -3.25 -10.90 1.30
N LEU A 102 -4.02 -10.89 0.23
CA LEU A 102 -3.48 -11.04 -1.12
C LEU A 102 -2.57 -9.87 -1.50
N ILE A 103 -2.99 -8.63 -1.24
CA ILE A 103 -2.18 -7.45 -1.54
C ILE A 103 -0.86 -7.47 -0.77
N ARG A 104 -0.87 -7.91 0.50
CA ARG A 104 0.33 -8.06 1.32
C ARG A 104 1.28 -9.13 0.79
N GLU A 105 0.74 -10.24 0.29
CA GLU A 105 1.55 -11.29 -0.34
C GLU A 105 2.20 -10.78 -1.63
N ASN A 106 1.43 -10.11 -2.48
CA ASN A 106 1.95 -9.49 -3.71
C ASN A 106 3.01 -8.44 -3.40
N LEU A 107 2.82 -7.65 -2.34
CA LEU A 107 3.83 -6.69 -1.88
C LEU A 107 5.11 -7.40 -1.46
N ARG A 108 5.03 -8.49 -0.68
CA ARG A 108 6.22 -9.25 -0.28
C ARG A 108 6.99 -9.73 -1.50
N ILE A 109 6.28 -10.31 -2.47
CA ILE A 109 6.89 -10.77 -3.73
C ILE A 109 7.56 -9.62 -4.49
N ALA A 110 6.92 -8.45 -4.56
CA ALA A 110 7.47 -7.28 -5.25
C ALA A 110 8.66 -6.64 -4.50
N GLN A 111 8.75 -6.82 -3.17
CA GLN A 111 9.87 -6.34 -2.35
C GLN A 111 11.08 -7.30 -2.37
N ASP A 112 10.85 -8.59 -2.64
CA ASP A 112 11.88 -9.63 -2.71
C ASP A 112 12.58 -9.72 -4.09
N GLN A 113 12.17 -8.90 -5.07
CA GLN A 113 12.76 -8.79 -6.42
C GLN A 113 13.85 -7.71 -6.51
#